data_AF-A0A2K3LVM0-F1
#
_entry.id   AF-A0A2K3LVM0-F1
#
_cell.length_a   1.000
_cell.length_b   1.000
_cell.length_c   1.000
_cell.angle_alpha   90.00
_cell.angle_beta   90.00
_cell.angle_gamma   90.00
#
_symmetry.space_group_name_H-M   'P 1'
#
loop_
_entity.id
_entity.type
_entity.pdbx_description
1 polymer ?
#
loop_
_entity_poly.entity_id
_entity_poly.type
_entity_poly.pdbx_seq_one_letter_code
_entity_poly.pdbx_strand_id
1 'polypeptide(L)' 'MMWISDSRDEFTKERLEAINDEFKLYRCHTILNCARACPKGLNPGKQIAHIKSSQPKA' A
#
# COMPACT_ATOMS: atom_id res chain seq x y z
N MET A 1 -6.03 0.89 -2.25
CA MET A 1 -4.87 1.80 -2.44
C MET A 1 -5.02 2.82 -3.55
N MET A 2 -5.83 2.57 -4.58
CA MET A 2 -6.11 3.55 -5.64
C MET A 2 -6.41 4.96 -5.09
N TRP A 3 -7.28 5.04 -4.08
CA TRP A 3 -7.70 6.30 -3.45
C TRP A 3 -6.55 7.14 -2.88
N ILE A 4 -5.54 6.52 -2.28
CA ILE A 4 -4.40 7.23 -1.66
C ILE A 4 -3.55 7.98 -2.70
N SER A 5 -3.59 7.57 -3.96
CA SER A 5 -2.87 8.21 -5.07
C SER A 5 -3.77 9.08 -5.95
N ASP A 6 -5.06 9.18 -5.63
CA ASP A 6 -6.02 9.97 -6.38
C ASP A 6 -6.02 11.41 -5.83
N SER A 7 -5.74 12.40 -6.69
CA SER A 7 -5.71 13.81 -6.29
C SER A 7 -7.05 14.35 -5.80
N ARG A 8 -8.14 13.60 -6.00
CA ARG A 8 -9.49 13.92 -5.55
C ARG A 8 -9.82 13.35 -4.17
N ASP A 9 -8.96 12.51 -3.59
CA ASP A 9 -9.22 11.90 -2.28
C ASP A 9 -8.92 12.90 -1.16
N GLU A 10 -9.98 13.32 -0.45
CA GLU A 10 -9.88 14.25 0.67
C GLU A 10 -9.48 13.55 1.99
N PHE A 11 -9.52 12.21 2.02
CA PHE A 11 -9.34 11.38 3.22
C PHE A 11 -8.02 10.59 3.25
N THR A 12 -7.02 11.06 2.51
CA THR A 12 -5.77 10.30 2.31
C THR A 12 -5.05 10.02 3.62
N LYS A 13 -5.04 10.99 4.55
CA LYS A 13 -4.39 10.85 5.86
C LYS A 13 -5.04 9.77 6.72
N GLU A 14 -6.36 9.81 6.89
CA GLU A 14 -7.10 8.82 7.69
C GLU A 14 -6.93 7.41 7.15
N ARG A 15 -6.92 7.25 5.81
CA ARG A 15 -6.68 5.97 5.15
C ARG A 15 -5.27 5.45 5.39
N LEU A 16 -4.27 6.34 5.39
CA LEU A 16 -2.87 6.00 5.66
C LEU A 16 -2.67 5.59 7.12
N GLU A 17 -3.29 6.29 8.07
CA GLU A 17 -3.25 5.92 9.50
C GLU A 17 -3.94 4.57 9.75
N ALA A 18 -5.09 4.32 9.10
CA ALA A 18 -5.84 3.07 9.27
C ALA A 18 -5.06 1.80 8.88
N ILE A 19 -4.03 1.94 8.04
CA ILE A 19 -3.18 0.84 7.56
C ILE A 19 -1.77 0.87 8.17
N ASN A 20 -1.39 1.95 8.86
CA ASN A 20 -0.07 2.16 9.45
C ASN A 20 0.11 1.32 10.73
N ASP A 21 0.15 0.00 10.54
CA ASP A 21 0.19 -0.99 11.61
C ASP A 21 1.10 -2.17 11.24
N GLU A 22 1.76 -2.76 12.24
CA GLU A 22 2.71 -3.87 12.07
C GLU A 22 2.08 -5.09 11.38
N PHE A 23 0.84 -5.42 11.73
CA PHE A 23 0.12 -6.57 11.19
C PHE A 23 -0.57 -6.28 9.86
N LYS A 24 -0.67 -5.02 9.46
CA LYS A 24 -1.26 -4.56 8.18
C LYS A 24 -0.16 -4.24 7.17
N LEU A 25 0.18 -2.95 7.01
CA LEU A 25 1.09 -2.47 5.97
C LEU A 25 2.47 -3.13 6.07
N TYR A 26 3.00 -3.28 7.29
CA TYR A 26 4.37 -3.76 7.48
C TYR A 26 4.52 -5.28 7.40
N ARG A 27 3.43 -6.05 7.47
CA ARG A 27 3.44 -7.51 7.28
C ARG A 27 3.84 -7.95 5.87
N CYS A 28 3.82 -7.05 4.89
CA CYS A 28 4.31 -7.35 3.55
C CYS A 28 5.84 -7.49 3.54
N HIS A 29 6.36 -8.69 3.34
CA HIS A 29 7.81 -8.98 3.27
C HIS A 29 8.42 -8.88 1.86
N THR A 30 7.73 -8.19 0.93
CA THR A 30 8.25 -7.97 -0.44
C THR A 30 8.56 -9.28 -1.19
N ILE A 31 7.80 -10.35 -0.91
CA ILE A 31 7.89 -11.64 -1.60
C ILE A 31 7.37 -11.55 -3.06
N LEU A 32 6.56 -10.52 -3.35
CA LEU A 32 6.03 -10.19 -4.68
C LEU A 32 5.15 -11.27 -5.36
N ASN A 33 4.70 -12.28 -4.62
CA ASN A 33 3.71 -13.25 -5.12
C ASN A 33 2.42 -12.57 -5.61
N CYS A 34 2.04 -11.44 -5.00
CA CYS A 34 0.88 -10.65 -5.42
C CYS A 34 0.99 -10.10 -6.85
N ALA A 35 2.18 -9.71 -7.30
CA ALA A 35 2.40 -9.22 -8.67
C ALA A 35 2.38 -10.38 -9.68
N ARG A 36 2.98 -11.53 -9.31
CA ARG A 36 3.03 -12.72 -10.18
C ARG A 36 1.66 -13.37 -10.36
N ALA A 37 0.84 -13.38 -9.32
CA ALA A 37 -0.49 -14.00 -9.34
C ALA A 37 -1.57 -13.10 -9.96
N CYS A 38 -1.29 -11.82 -10.23
CA CYS A 38 -2.32 -10.90 -10.67
C CYS A 38 -2.75 -11.17 -12.13
N PRO A 39 -4.00 -11.61 -12.38
CA PRO A 39 -4.45 -11.92 -13.74
C PRO A 39 -4.62 -10.65 -14.60
N LYS A 40 -4.59 -9.46 -13.98
CA LYS A 40 -4.70 -8.16 -14.63
C LYS A 40 -3.33 -7.53 -14.94
N GLY A 41 -2.22 -8.19 -14.62
CA GLY A 41 -0.88 -7.63 -14.82
C GLY A 41 -0.55 -6.42 -13.95
N LEU A 42 -1.33 -6.18 -12.88
CA LEU A 42 -1.05 -5.11 -11.93
C LEU A 42 0.08 -5.53 -10.99
N ASN A 43 0.76 -4.54 -10.42
CA ASN A 43 1.82 -4.77 -9.43
C ASN A 43 1.45 -4.18 -8.05
N PRO A 44 0.66 -4.91 -7.22
CA PRO A 44 0.31 -4.49 -5.87
C PRO A 44 1.54 -4.30 -4.97
N GLY A 45 2.59 -5.12 -5.18
CA GLY A 45 3.82 -5.04 -4.39
C GLY A 45 4.52 -3.69 -4.51
N LYS A 46 4.57 -3.13 -5.73
CA LYS A 46 5.11 -1.79 -5.99
C LYS A 46 4.31 -0.70 -5.27
N GLN A 47 2.98 -0.79 -5.26
CA GLN A 47 2.13 0.18 -4.57
C GLN A 47 2.30 0.12 -3.05
N ILE A 48 2.42 -1.09 -2.48
CA ILE A 48 2.69 -1.27 -1.05
C ILE A 48 4.05 -0.67 -0.67
N ALA A 49 5.08 -0.87 -1.50
CA ALA A 49 6.40 -0.29 -1.26
C ALA A 49 6.37 1.25 -1.27
N HIS A 50 5.65 1.87 -2.21
CA HIS A 50 5.46 3.32 -2.25
C HIS A 50 4.83 3.84 -0.95
N ILE A 51 3.78 3.18 -0.47
CA ILE A 51 3.07 3.60 0.75
C ILE A 51 3.96 3.45 1.98
N LYS A 52 4.76 2.38 2.05
CA LYS A 52 5.76 2.22 3.11
C LYS A 52 6.81 3.33 3.12
N SER A 53 7.22 3.83 1.94
CA SER A 53 8.15 4.98 1.90
C SER A 53 7.50 6.30 2.28
N SER A 54 6.18 6.43 2.09
CA SER A 54 5.42 7.63 2.43
C SER A 54 4.98 7.68 3.89
N GLN A 55 5.17 6.61 4.67
CA GLN A 55 4.73 6.51 6.06
C GLN A 55 5.87 6.11 6.99
N PRO A 56 6.10 6.84 8.10
CA PRO A 56 7.02 6.39 9.13
C PRO A 56 6.47 5.12 9.77
N LYS A 57 7.36 4.14 9.97
CA LYS A 57 7.02 2.90 10.68
C LYS A 57 6.62 3.26 12.11
N ALA A 58 5.35 3.01 12.44
CA ALA A 58 4.83 3.10 13.80
C ALA A 58 5.54 2.10 14.71
#